data_AF-A0A8J6PEC1-F1
#
_entry.id   AF-A0A8J6PEC1-F1
#
_cell.length_a   1.000
_cell.length_b   1.000
_cell.length_c   1.000
_cell.angle_alpha   90.00
_cell.angle_beta   90.00
_cell.angle_gamma   90.00
#
_symmetry.space_group_name_H-M   'P 1'
#
loop_
_entity.id
_entity.type
_entity.pdbx_description
1 polymer ?
#
loop_
_entity_poly.entity_id
_entity_poly.type
_entity_poly.pdbx_seq_one_letter_code
_entity_poly.pdbx_strand_id
1 'polypeptide(L)'
;MKNNIVHLIRDDIKIARLIIGLKRLDISAYKYHLGSAKVIFSLMGIPDDERNTDMYYRLIDEGGDLSKYDTSDKVEALAERIFEQLSEYNSTSNNYVQ
;
A
#
# COMPACT_ATOMS: atom_id res chain seq x y z
N MET A 1 -15.87 -5.36 3.06
CA MET A 1 -14.55 -5.90 2.69
C MET A 1 -13.63 -4.80 2.15
N LYS A 2 -14.07 -3.99 1.18
CA LYS A 2 -13.37 -2.77 0.71
C LYS A 2 -12.80 -1.92 1.86
N ASN A 3 -13.62 -1.50 2.81
CA ASN A 3 -13.19 -0.62 3.91
C ASN A 3 -12.02 -1.21 4.73
N ASN A 4 -12.02 -2.52 4.98
CA ASN A 4 -10.94 -3.17 5.72
C ASN A 4 -9.63 -3.13 4.92
N ILE A 5 -9.70 -3.37 3.60
CA ILE A 5 -8.54 -3.32 2.72
C ILE A 5 -7.99 -1.89 2.62
N VAL A 6 -8.87 -0.91 2.44
CA VAL A 6 -8.48 0.51 2.41
C VAL A 6 -7.80 0.91 3.73
N HIS A 7 -8.33 0.48 4.89
CA HIS A 7 -7.68 0.73 6.17
C HIS A 7 -6.30 0.09 6.29
N LEU A 8 -6.12 -1.15 5.80
CA LEU A 8 -4.80 -1.80 5.78
C LEU A 8 -3.80 -1.03 4.88
N ILE A 9 -4.24 -0.60 3.69
CA ILE A 9 -3.42 0.22 2.78
C ILE A 9 -3.03 1.54 3.45
N ARG A 10 -3.98 2.20 4.11
CA ARG A 10 -3.78 3.44 4.82
C ARG A 10 -2.76 3.30 5.95
N ASP A 11 -2.82 2.20 6.69
CA ASP A 11 -1.89 1.95 7.78
C ASP A 11 -0.47 1.68 7.25
N ASP A 12 -0.33 0.97 6.12
CA ASP A 12 0.95 0.82 5.42
C ASP A 12 1.54 2.17 4.96
N ILE A 13 0.72 3.11 4.47
CA ILE A 13 1.16 4.48 4.13
C ILE A 13 1.68 5.21 5.38
N LYS A 14 0.95 5.13 6.50
CA LYS A 14 1.37 5.78 7.76
C LYS A 14 2.69 5.21 8.27
N ILE A 15 2.88 3.91 8.14
CA ILE A 15 4.11 3.21 8.51
C ILE A 15 5.26 3.64 7.61
N ALA A 16 5.06 3.71 6.30
CA ALA A 16 6.08 4.18 5.37
C ALA A 16 6.54 5.60 5.72
N ARG A 17 5.60 6.49 6.05
CA ARG A 17 5.91 7.86 6.54
C ARG A 17 6.72 7.85 7.84
N LEU A 18 6.34 7.00 8.80
CA LEU A 18 7.09 6.84 10.06
C LEU A 18 8.52 6.36 9.77
N ILE A 19 8.68 5.34 8.94
CA ILE A 19 9.99 4.79 8.55
C ILE A 19 10.87 5.86 7.90
N ILE A 20 10.32 6.67 6.98
CA ILE A 20 11.04 7.78 6.35
C ILE A 20 11.48 8.81 7.40
N GLY A 21 10.59 9.17 8.32
CA GLY A 21 10.91 10.10 9.43
C GLY A 21 12.03 9.58 10.33
N LEU A 22 11.95 8.31 10.74
CA LEU A 22 12.96 7.67 11.57
C LEU A 22 14.32 7.57 10.86
N LYS A 23 14.33 7.21 9.56
CA LYS A 23 15.56 7.17 8.74
C LYS A 23 16.27 8.53 8.69
N ARG A 24 15.51 9.64 8.62
CA ARG A 24 16.10 11.01 8.65
C ARG A 24 16.76 11.36 9.98
N LEU A 25 16.39 10.66 11.05
CA LEU A 25 16.96 10.81 12.38
C LEU A 25 18.07 9.78 12.66
N ASP A 26 18.50 9.01 11.65
CA ASP A 26 19.43 7.88 11.78
C ASP A 26 18.94 6.79 12.75
N ILE A 27 17.61 6.67 12.89
CA ILE A 27 16.98 5.64 13.71
C ILE A 27 16.61 4.44 12.83
N SER A 28 17.08 3.27 13.24
CA SER A 28 16.79 2.02 12.56
C SER A 28 15.29 1.68 12.63
N ALA A 29 14.66 1.54 11.46
CA ALA A 29 13.20 1.38 11.33
C ALA A 29 12.75 0.01 10.79
N TYR A 30 13.66 -0.98 10.73
CA TYR A 30 13.40 -2.31 10.14
C TYR A 30 12.24 -3.08 10.78
N LYS A 31 11.86 -2.76 12.03
CA LYS A 31 10.80 -3.45 12.77
C LYS A 31 9.38 -2.95 12.48
N TYR A 32 9.22 -1.88 11.70
CA TYR A 32 7.92 -1.22 11.54
C TYR A 32 7.09 -1.76 10.37
N HIS A 33 7.64 -2.61 9.50
CA HIS A 33 6.88 -3.21 8.40
C HIS A 33 5.85 -4.20 8.94
N LEU A 34 4.55 -3.90 8.75
CA LEU A 34 3.44 -4.73 9.22
C LEU A 34 3.15 -5.94 8.31
N GLY A 35 3.70 -5.96 7.10
CA GLY A 35 3.50 -7.05 6.14
C GLY A 35 2.07 -7.14 5.61
N SER A 36 1.31 -6.03 5.63
CA SER A 36 -0.10 -6.01 5.25
C SER A 36 -0.34 -6.37 3.78
N ALA A 37 0.66 -6.19 2.91
CA ALA A 37 0.61 -6.55 1.48
C ALA A 37 0.06 -7.97 1.26
N LYS A 38 0.58 -8.97 1.98
CA LYS A 38 0.14 -10.37 1.86
C LYS A 38 -1.33 -10.56 2.21
N VAL A 39 -1.79 -9.88 3.27
CA VAL A 39 -3.19 -9.93 3.70
C VAL A 39 -4.09 -9.24 2.68
N ILE A 40 -3.67 -8.06 2.19
CA ILE A 40 -4.40 -7.30 1.17
C ILE A 40 -4.53 -8.11 -0.12
N PHE A 41 -3.44 -8.70 -0.62
CA PHE A 41 -3.45 -9.53 -1.83
C PHE A 41 -4.36 -10.74 -1.67
N SER A 42 -4.28 -11.45 -0.54
CA SER A 42 -5.18 -12.55 -0.25
C SER A 42 -6.66 -12.14 -0.23
N LEU A 43 -6.98 -10.97 0.33
CA LEU A 43 -8.36 -10.45 0.37
C LEU A 43 -8.87 -9.98 -0.99
N MET A 44 -7.95 -9.59 -1.88
CA MET A 44 -8.27 -9.12 -3.23
C MET A 44 -8.17 -10.20 -4.30
N GLY A 45 -7.67 -11.39 -3.98
CA GLY A 45 -7.41 -12.46 -4.95
C GLY A 45 -6.22 -12.18 -5.87
N ILE A 46 -5.29 -11.34 -5.43
CA ILE A 46 -4.07 -11.01 -6.18
C ILE A 46 -2.98 -12.05 -5.83
N PRO A 47 -2.23 -12.60 -6.80
CA PRO A 47 -1.10 -13.47 -6.52
C PRO A 47 0.00 -12.76 -5.72
N ASP A 48 0.48 -13.40 -4.65
CA ASP A 48 1.60 -12.93 -3.83
C ASP A 48 2.93 -13.30 -4.49
N ASP A 49 3.26 -12.60 -5.57
CA ASP A 49 4.53 -12.70 -6.28
C ASP A 49 5.38 -11.43 -6.12
N GLU A 50 6.67 -11.53 -6.46
CA GLU A 50 7.64 -10.44 -6.33
C GLU A 50 7.22 -9.19 -7.12
N ARG A 51 6.65 -9.37 -8.31
CA ARG A 51 6.22 -8.27 -9.18
C ARG A 51 5.06 -7.48 -8.57
N ASN A 52 4.04 -8.16 -8.06
CA ASN A 52 2.88 -7.51 -7.45
C ASN A 52 3.27 -6.85 -6.13
N THR A 53 4.12 -7.51 -5.35
CA THR A 53 4.70 -6.98 -4.11
C THR A 53 5.49 -5.69 -4.37
N ASP A 54 6.38 -5.70 -5.35
CA ASP A 54 7.16 -4.52 -5.76
C ASP A 54 6.27 -3.37 -6.24
N MET A 55 5.27 -3.67 -7.06
CA MET A 55 4.31 -2.67 -7.52
C MET A 55 3.59 -2.03 -6.33
N TYR A 56 3.08 -2.85 -5.40
CA TYR A 56 2.37 -2.36 -4.23
C TYR A 56 3.25 -1.46 -3.36
N TYR A 57 4.48 -1.89 -3.06
CA TYR A 57 5.38 -1.06 -2.24
C TYR A 57 5.77 0.25 -2.91
N ARG A 58 5.89 0.31 -4.26
CA ARG A 58 6.07 1.58 -4.97
C ARG A 58 4.89 2.54 -4.77
N LEU A 59 3.66 2.02 -4.76
CA LEU A 59 2.46 2.82 -4.51
C LEU A 59 2.42 3.33 -3.06
N ILE A 60 2.84 2.51 -2.10
CA ILE A 60 2.94 2.90 -0.69
C ILE A 60 4.03 3.96 -0.48
N ASP A 61 5.19 3.81 -1.14
CA ASP A 61 6.29 4.78 -1.07
C ASP A 61 5.87 6.16 -1.61
N GLU A 62 4.96 6.22 -2.60
CA GLU A 62 4.38 7.49 -3.06
C GLU A 62 3.66 8.24 -1.91
N GLY A 63 2.98 7.50 -1.03
CA GLY A 63 2.34 8.04 0.16
C GLY A 63 3.31 8.57 1.22
N GLY A 64 4.60 8.29 1.07
CA GLY A 64 5.68 8.86 1.85
C GLY A 64 5.97 10.34 1.55
N ASP A 65 5.48 10.87 0.41
CA ASP A 65 5.65 12.28 0.03
C ASP A 65 4.75 13.21 0.86
N LEU A 66 5.33 13.73 1.95
CA LEU A 66 4.65 14.66 2.86
C LEU A 66 4.20 15.96 2.20
N SER A 67 4.78 16.35 1.06
CA SER A 67 4.33 17.57 0.35
C SER A 67 2.99 17.36 -0.36
N LYS A 68 2.67 16.10 -0.70
CA LYS A 68 1.44 15.72 -1.39
C LYS A 68 0.38 15.17 -0.46
N TYR A 69 0.77 14.47 0.61
CA TYR A 69 -0.14 13.72 1.50
C TYR A 69 0.00 14.16 2.97
N ASP A 70 -0.03 15.48 3.22
CA ASP A 70 0.15 16.07 4.55
C ASP A 70 -1.02 15.81 5.52
N THR A 71 -2.25 15.67 5.02
CA THR A 71 -3.46 15.45 5.86
C THR A 71 -3.95 14.01 5.87
N SER A 72 -4.74 13.66 6.89
CA SER A 72 -5.39 12.34 6.99
C SER A 72 -6.31 12.06 5.79
N ASP A 73 -7.06 13.06 5.33
CA ASP A 73 -8.00 12.90 4.21
C ASP A 73 -7.27 12.59 2.90
N LYS A 74 -6.12 13.22 2.67
CA LYS A 74 -5.29 12.94 1.48
C LYS A 74 -4.68 11.54 1.52
N VAL A 75 -4.32 11.06 2.71
CA VAL A 75 -3.84 9.68 2.90
C VAL A 75 -4.98 8.68 2.69
N GLU A 76 -6.18 8.97 3.16
CA GLU A 76 -7.37 8.14 2.90
C GLU A 76 -7.69 8.09 1.40
N ALA A 77 -7.70 9.23 0.72
CA ALA A 77 -7.93 9.30 -0.72
C ALA A 77 -6.86 8.54 -1.53
N LEU A 78 -5.59 8.60 -1.11
CA LEU A 78 -4.54 7.78 -1.71
C LEU A 78 -4.79 6.29 -1.48
N ALA A 79 -5.19 5.89 -0.27
CA ALA A 79 -5.49 4.49 0.03
C ALA A 79 -6.66 3.97 -0.82
N GLU A 80 -7.70 4.78 -1.04
CA GLU A 80 -8.80 4.45 -1.96
C GLU A 80 -8.32 4.30 -3.39
N ARG A 81 -7.49 5.23 -3.88
CA ARG A 81 -6.93 5.17 -5.24
C ARG A 81 -6.06 3.92 -5.45
N ILE A 82 -5.25 3.54 -4.47
CA ILE A 82 -4.44 2.32 -4.54
C ILE A 82 -5.36 1.09 -4.56
N PHE A 83 -6.41 1.06 -3.75
CA PHE A 83 -7.40 -0.02 -3.80
C PHE A 83 -8.05 -0.16 -5.18
N GLU A 84 -8.40 0.95 -5.83
CA GLU A 84 -8.96 0.96 -7.18
C GLU A 84 -7.97 0.40 -8.20
N GLN A 85 -6.71 0.85 -8.19
CA GLN A 85 -5.66 0.35 -9.07
C GLN A 85 -5.42 -1.17 -8.90
N LEU A 86 -5.41 -1.65 -7.66
CA LEU A 86 -5.28 -3.09 -7.37
C LEU A 86 -6.49 -3.88 -7.87
N SER A 87 -7.69 -3.30 -7.79
CA SER A 87 -8.93 -3.94 -8.24
C SER A 87 -9.00 -4.05 -9.78
N GLU A 88 -8.57 -3.00 -10.48
CA GLU A 88 -8.45 -2.99 -11.94
C GLU A 88 -7.39 -4.00 -12.42
N TYR A 89 -6.25 -4.06 -11.73
CA TYR A 89 -5.18 -5.00 -12.06
C TYR A 89 -5.64 -6.45 -11.96
N ASN A 90 -6.38 -6.81 -10.90
CA ASN A 90 -6.95 -8.16 -10.77
C ASN A 90 -7.96 -8.46 -11.88
N SER A 91 -8.83 -7.50 -12.20
CA SER A 91 -9.85 -7.65 -13.24
C SER A 91 -9.24 -7.88 -14.62
N THR A 92 -8.13 -7.20 -14.91
CA THR A 92 -7.42 -7.33 -16.19
C THR A 92 -6.61 -8.62 -16.25
N SER A 93 -5.99 -9.03 -15.15
CA SER A 93 -5.18 -10.25 -15.08
C SER A 93 -6.02 -11.53 -15.22
N ASN A 94 -7.26 -11.54 -14.73
CA ASN A 94 -8.18 -12.68 -14.89
C ASN A 94 -8.70 -12.86 -16.33
N ASN A 95 -8.69 -11.82 -17.17
CA ASN A 95 -9.15 -11.91 -18.57
C ASN A 95 -8.14 -12.58 -19.50
N TYR A 96 -6.89 -12.79 -19.08
CA TYR A 96 -5.86 -13.49 -19.87
C TYR A 96 -5.70 -14.97 -19.50
N VAL A 97 -6.53 -15.50 -18.59
CA VAL A 97 -6.46 -16.89 -18.10
C VAL A 97 -7.74 -17.69 -18.46
N GLN A 98 -8.57 -17.20 -19.38
CA GLN A 98 -9.71 -17.95 -19.95
C GLN A 98 -9.44 -18.39 -21.39
#